data_AF-A0A6B3CDG1-F1
#
_entry.id   AF-A0A6B3CDG1-F1
#
_cell.length_a   1.000
_cell.length_b   1.000
_cell.length_c   1.000
_cell.angle_alpha   90.00
_cell.angle_beta   90.00
_cell.angle_gamma   90.00
#
_symmetry.space_group_name_H-M   'P 1'
#
loop_
_entity.id
_entity.type
_entity.pdbx_description
1 polymer ?
#
loop_
_entity_poly.entity_id
_entity_poly.type
_entity_poly.pdbx_seq_one_letter_code
_entity_poly.pdbx_strand_id
1 'polypeptide(L)' 'MSSSTHAARGLDTSRPHSARMYDYYLGGKDHFPVDKQAAEAVAEAYPGIFTCARENRAFMHRATRVLAQEHGIRQWLDIG' A
#
# COMPACT_ATOMS: atom_id res chain seq x y z
N MET A 1 -25.27 -3.53 -28.44
CA MET A 1 -24.97 -4.11 -27.11
C MET A 1 -23.48 -3.98 -26.88
N SER A 2 -23.05 -2.91 -26.19
CA SER A 2 -21.63 -2.70 -25.86
C SER A 2 -21.36 -3.35 -24.51
N SER A 3 -20.63 -4.46 -24.50
CA SER A 3 -20.20 -5.13 -23.28
C SER A 3 -19.04 -4.33 -22.68
N SER A 4 -19.31 -3.58 -21.60
CA SER A 4 -18.27 -2.95 -20.78
C SER A 4 -17.67 -3.99 -19.84
N THR A 5 -16.68 -4.75 -20.30
CA THR A 5 -15.88 -5.60 -19.41
C THR A 5 -14.75 -4.77 -18.84
N HIS A 6 -15.01 -4.08 -17.73
CA HIS A 6 -14.01 -3.31 -16.98
C HIS A 6 -13.10 -4.20 -16.11
N ALA A 7 -13.23 -5.52 -16.20
CA ALA A 7 -12.43 -6.50 -15.48
C ALA A 7 -11.41 -7.14 -16.43
N ALA A 8 -10.12 -6.98 -16.09
CA ALA A 8 -8.92 -7.56 -16.70
C ALA A 8 -8.33 -6.86 -17.94
N ARG A 9 -8.00 -5.56 -17.83
CA ARG A 9 -6.74 -5.10 -18.45
C ARG A 9 -5.61 -5.70 -17.60
N GLY A 10 -4.75 -6.52 -18.21
CA GLY A 10 -3.65 -7.19 -17.50
C GLY A 10 -2.83 -6.19 -16.67
N LEU A 11 -2.41 -6.61 -15.47
CA LEU A 11 -1.55 -5.79 -14.62
C LEU A 11 -0.23 -5.57 -15.35
N ASP A 12 0.18 -4.31 -15.49
CA ASP A 12 1.52 -3.99 -15.96
C ASP A 12 2.53 -4.32 -14.84
N THR A 13 3.27 -5.41 -15.05
CA THR A 13 4.30 -5.91 -14.14
C THR A 13 5.70 -5.45 -14.55
N SER A 14 5.82 -4.63 -15.61
CA SER A 14 7.10 -4.08 -16.09
C SER A 14 7.46 -2.74 -15.45
N ARG A 15 6.50 -2.08 -14.78
CA ARG A 15 6.69 -0.77 -14.14
C ARG A 15 6.44 -0.85 -12.63
N PRO A 16 7.30 -0.26 -11.78
CA PRO A 16 7.06 -0.24 -10.35
C PRO A 16 5.78 0.55 -10.02
N HIS A 17 5.04 0.11 -9.00
CA HIS A 17 3.87 0.80 -8.46
C HIS A 17 4.01 0.99 -6.95
N SER A 18 3.64 2.18 -6.46
CA SER A 18 3.79 2.58 -5.06
C SER A 18 3.11 1.62 -4.08
N ALA A 19 1.88 1.18 -4.37
CA ALA A 19 1.16 0.22 -3.53
C ALA A 19 1.89 -1.12 -3.39
N ARG A 20 2.51 -1.61 -4.46
CA ARG A 20 3.28 -2.87 -4.49
C ARG A 20 4.63 -2.73 -3.79
N MET A 21 5.28 -1.58 -3.92
CA MET A 21 6.47 -1.25 -3.13
C MET A 21 6.14 -1.17 -1.63
N TYR A 22 5.00 -0.57 -1.28
CA TYR A 22 4.53 -0.48 0.10
C TYR A 22 4.22 -1.86 0.69
N ASP A 23 3.61 -2.76 -0.10
CA ASP A 23 3.43 -4.16 0.27
C ASP A 23 4.78 -4.85 0.57
N TYR A 24 5.78 -4.67 -0.29
CA TYR A 24 7.14 -5.19 -0.05
C TYR A 24 7.76 -4.64 1.25
N TYR A 25 7.65 -3.33 1.53
CA TYR A 25 8.17 -2.75 2.78
C TYR A 25 7.53 -3.36 4.03
N LEU A 26 6.30 -3.86 3.92
CA LEU A 26 5.57 -4.50 5.01
C LEU A 26 5.83 -6.01 5.10
N GLY A 27 6.64 -6.58 4.21
CA GLY A 27 6.89 -8.02 4.12
C GLY A 27 5.75 -8.80 3.46
N GLY A 28 4.92 -8.13 2.66
CA GLY A 28 3.90 -8.76 1.83
C GLY A 28 4.49 -9.52 0.63
N LYS A 29 3.60 -10.05 -0.22
CA LYS A 29 3.95 -10.90 -1.37
C LYS A 29 3.35 -10.41 -2.69
N ASP A 30 2.53 -9.36 -2.65
CA ASP A 30 1.76 -8.86 -3.78
C ASP A 30 2.56 -7.76 -4.50
N HIS A 31 3.79 -8.12 -4.89
CA HIS A 31 4.74 -7.28 -5.58
C HIS A 31 5.49 -8.08 -6.65
N PHE A 32 5.94 -7.42 -7.71
CA PHE A 32 6.75 -8.01 -8.77
C PHE A 32 8.23 -7.62 -8.60
N PRO A 33 9.17 -8.27 -9.33
CA PRO A 33 10.59 -7.96 -9.22
C PRO A 33 10.93 -6.48 -9.44
N VAL A 34 10.22 -5.79 -10.34
CA VAL A 34 10.42 -4.34 -10.60
C VAL A 34 10.02 -3.47 -9.42
N ASP A 35 9.00 -3.86 -8.66
CA ASP A 35 8.57 -3.14 -7.46
C ASP A 35 9.61 -3.33 -6.34
N LYS A 36 10.09 -4.58 -6.15
CA LYS A 36 11.14 -4.90 -5.18
C LYS A 36 12.43 -4.13 -5.47
N GLN A 37 12.90 -4.12 -6.73
CA GLN A 37 14.12 -3.42 -7.12
C GLN A 37 14.00 -1.92 -6.85
N ALA A 38 12.87 -1.30 -7.22
CA ALA A 38 12.62 0.11 -6.93
C ALA A 38 12.56 0.37 -5.41
N ALA A 39 11.97 -0.55 -4.66
CA ALA A 39 11.86 -0.45 -3.21
C ALA A 39 13.23 -0.55 -2.51
N GLU A 40 14.11 -1.44 -2.97
CA GLU A 40 15.49 -1.58 -2.49
C GLU A 40 16.32 -0.32 -2.79
N ALA A 41 16.18 0.28 -3.97
CA ALA A 41 16.84 1.56 -4.29
C ALA A 41 16.40 2.70 -3.35
N VAL A 42 15.11 2.75 -2.98
CA VAL A 42 14.62 3.69 -1.95
C VAL A 42 15.22 3.35 -0.59
N ALA A 43 15.35 2.08 -0.23
CA ALA A 43 15.95 1.68 1.05
C ALA A 43 17.43 2.02 1.16
N GLU A 44 18.18 1.98 0.06
CA GLU A 44 19.57 2.45 0.01
C GLU A 44 19.65 3.95 0.29
N ALA A 45 18.78 4.75 -0.33
CA ALA A 45 18.73 6.20 -0.12
C ALA A 45 18.14 6.60 1.24
N TYR A 46 17.17 5.82 1.74
CA TYR A 46 16.49 6.02 3.01
C TYR A 46 16.39 4.69 3.79
N PRO A 47 17.43 4.36 4.60
CA PRO A 47 17.46 3.11 5.37
C PRO A 47 16.29 2.91 6.35
N GLY A 48 15.60 3.99 6.73
CA GLY A 48 14.45 3.97 7.64
C GLY A 48 13.11 3.57 6.98
N ILE A 49 13.06 3.36 5.66
CA ILE A 49 11.78 3.20 4.93
C ILE A 49 10.94 2.02 5.42
N PHE A 50 11.56 0.89 5.77
CA PHE A 50 10.85 -0.28 6.30
C PHE A 50 10.19 0.01 7.65
N THR A 51 10.91 0.69 8.55
CA THR A 51 10.37 1.14 9.83
C THR A 51 9.24 2.16 9.59
N CYS A 52 9.44 3.11 8.69
CA CYS A 52 8.44 4.12 8.35
C CYS A 52 7.13 3.49 7.85
N ALA A 53 7.19 2.51 6.93
CA ALA A 53 6.01 1.82 6.43
C ALA A 53 5.26 1.07 7.55
N ARG A 54 5.99 0.37 8.43
CA ARG A 54 5.41 -0.33 9.57
C ARG A 54 4.74 0.63 10.55
N GLU A 55 5.38 1.75 10.87
CA GLU A 55 4.83 2.77 11.77
C GLU A 55 3.62 3.49 11.16
N ASN A 56 3.63 3.76 9.85
CA ASN A 56 2.48 4.31 9.16
C ASN A 56 1.27 3.37 9.24
N ARG A 57 1.46 2.06 9.00
CA ARG A 57 0.39 1.06 9.17
C ARG A 57 -0.08 0.97 10.62
N ALA A 58 0.84 0.98 11.58
CA ALA A 58 0.50 0.96 13.00
C ALA A 58 -0.29 2.22 13.41
N PHE A 59 0.06 3.39 12.89
CA PHE A 59 -0.67 4.63 13.11
C PHE A 59 -2.09 4.55 12.55
N MET A 60 -2.27 4.11 11.30
CA MET A 60 -3.60 3.94 10.72
C MET A 60 -4.49 3.05 11.60
N HIS A 61 -3.94 1.94 12.13
CA HIS A 61 -4.68 1.06 13.04
C HIS A 61 -5.06 1.74 14.37
N ARG A 62 -4.16 2.55 14.95
CA ARG A 62 -4.44 3.29 16.18
C ARG A 62 -5.46 4.40 15.96
N ALA A 63 -5.28 5.20 14.90
CA ALA A 63 -6.14 6.34 14.60
C ALA A 63 -7.58 5.90 14.32
N THR A 64 -7.77 4.90 13.46
CA THR A 64 -9.11 4.37 13.14
C THR A 64 -9.77 3.75 14.38
N ARG A 65 -8.99 3.09 15.25
CA ARG A 65 -9.51 2.55 16.51
C ARG A 65 -10.00 3.63 17.46
N VAL A 66 -9.21 4.69 17.67
CA VAL A 66 -9.59 5.83 18.52
C VAL A 66 -10.85 6.50 17.96
N LEU A 67 -10.87 6.81 16.67
CA LEU A 67 -12.02 7.42 16.00
C LEU A 67 -13.29 6.56 16.10
N ALA A 68 -13.17 5.24 16.00
CA ALA A 68 -14.30 4.33 16.17
C ALA A 68 -14.76 4.23 17.64
N GLN A 69 -13.83 4.00 18.57
CA GLN A 69 -14.16 3.66 19.95
C GLN A 69 -14.50 4.90 20.79
N GLU A 70 -13.72 5.96 20.66
CA GLU A 70 -13.81 7.15 21.50
C GLU A 70 -14.68 8.25 20.87
N HIS A 71 -14.67 8.36 19.53
CA HIS A 71 -15.40 9.41 18.81
C HIS A 71 -16.64 8.92 18.07
N GLY A 72 -16.97 7.62 18.14
CA GLY A 72 -18.22 7.10 17.59
C GLY A 72 -18.33 7.12 16.06
N ILE A 73 -17.23 7.30 15.31
CA ILE A 73 -17.26 7.31 13.84
C ILE A 73 -17.61 5.91 13.30
N ARG A 74 -18.54 5.85 12.34
CA ARG A 74 -19.04 4.59 11.74
C ARG A 74 -19.01 4.55 10.22
N GLN A 75 -18.74 5.69 9.57
CA GLN A 75 -18.60 5.77 8.11
C GLN A 75 -17.16 6.15 7.79
N TRP A 76 -16.60 5.48 6.79
CA TRP A 76 -15.20 5.63 6.40
C TRP A 76 -15.12 5.79 4.90
N LEU A 77 -14.28 6.73 4.47
CA LEU A 77 -13.81 6.84 3.10
C LEU A 77 -12.29 6.79 3.17
N ASP A 78 -11.71 5.66 2.76
CA ASP A 78 -10.28 5.47 2.66
C ASP A 78 -9.86 5.66 1.21
N ILE A 79 -8.99 6.63 0.95
CA ILE A 79 -8.51 6.98 -0.38
C ILE A 79 -7.06 6.57 -0.44
N GLY A 80 -6.80 5.48 -1.17
CA GLY A 80 -5.47 4.90 -1.38
C GLY A 80 -4.52 5.85 -2.08
#